data_AF-A0A1D2AJA4-F1
#
_entry.id   AF-A0A1D2AJA4-F1
#
_cell.length_a   1.000
_cell.length_b   1.000
_cell.length_c   1.000
_cell.angle_alpha   90.00
_cell.angle_beta   90.00
_cell.angle_gamma   90.00
#
_symmetry.space_group_name_H-M   'P 1'
#
loop_
_entity.id
_entity.type
_entity.pdbx_description
1 polymer ?
#
loop_
_entity_poly.entity_id
_entity_poly.type
_entity_poly.pdbx_seq_one_letter_code
_entity_poly.pdbx_strand_id
1 'polypeptide(L)'
;NRKKTWIKHNPIKDVEEFLEEKRLDERLGGPIEERPDDAIFAVDKTPTPLRSKTSKVFTKREKRLKKLTCFQNLELTSKVPAPIIPCRVRNPEERKPAFVRNKQQQRCARHLQQAAIDRRISAARKVKEAVNTFKLPDFYDLWENKEIDKTELDENLERYIKDYTRKRQPSIPPRRYQKASLLPPVEVPHPGASYNPAYDDHQALLSAALEVE
;
A
#
# COMPACT_ATOMS: atom_id res chain seq x y z
N ASN A 1 56.55 7.56 17.35
CA ASN A 1 56.37 6.57 18.44
C ASN A 1 56.03 7.13 19.84
N ARG A 2 56.16 8.43 20.14
CA ARG A 2 55.86 8.97 21.49
C ARG A 2 54.38 9.02 21.92
N LYS A 3 53.44 9.06 20.96
CA LYS A 3 51.99 9.05 21.28
C LYS A 3 51.47 7.67 21.69
N LYS A 4 52.05 6.59 21.16
CA LYS A 4 51.64 5.21 21.48
C LYS A 4 51.98 4.82 22.93
N THR A 5 53.07 5.36 23.48
CA THR A 5 53.45 5.15 24.88
C THR A 5 52.55 5.94 25.83
N TRP A 6 52.19 7.19 25.49
CA TRP A 6 51.24 7.98 26.29
C TRP A 6 49.88 7.31 26.45
N ILE A 7 49.34 6.73 25.38
CA ILE A 7 48.05 6.00 25.40
C ILE A 7 48.15 4.74 26.27
N LYS A 8 49.31 4.07 26.32
CA LYS A 8 49.52 2.88 27.16
C LYS A 8 49.71 3.19 28.64
N HIS A 9 50.29 4.35 28.97
CA HIS A 9 50.60 4.74 30.35
C HIS A 9 49.49 5.54 31.04
N ASN A 10 48.43 5.93 30.33
CA ASN A 10 47.23 6.53 30.90
C ASN A 10 46.04 5.60 30.70
N PRO A 11 45.75 4.68 31.65
CA PRO A 11 44.60 3.79 31.55
C PRO A 11 43.30 4.56 31.83
N ILE A 12 42.71 5.15 30.79
CA ILE A 12 41.42 5.87 30.86
C ILE A 12 40.24 4.91 30.55
N LYS A 13 40.54 3.63 30.30
CA LYS A 13 39.55 2.60 29.93
C LYS A 13 38.36 2.54 30.89
N ASP A 14 38.60 2.67 32.19
CA ASP A 14 37.57 2.68 33.22
C ASP A 14 36.58 3.85 33.02
N VAL A 15 37.11 5.06 32.76
CA VAL A 15 36.28 6.23 32.47
C VAL A 15 35.55 6.10 31.13
N GLU A 16 36.22 5.53 30.12
CA GLU A 16 35.59 5.28 28.81
C GLU A 16 34.45 4.27 28.91
N GLU A 17 34.67 3.17 29.63
CA GLU A 17 33.69 2.09 29.86
C GLU A 17 32.50 2.60 30.66
N PHE A 18 32.73 3.36 31.74
CA PHE A 18 31.67 4.04 32.50
C PHE A 18 30.84 5.01 31.64
N LEU A 19 31.50 5.80 30.77
CA LEU A 19 30.81 6.71 29.88
C LEU A 19 30.06 5.97 28.76
N GLU A 20 30.55 4.82 28.31
CA GLU A 20 29.84 3.96 27.36
C GLU A 20 28.62 3.29 27.99
N GLU A 21 28.74 2.78 29.21
CA GLU A 21 27.65 2.21 29.99
C GLU A 21 26.53 3.22 30.23
N LYS A 22 26.87 4.44 30.69
CA LYS A 22 25.88 5.53 30.81
C LYS A 22 25.15 5.83 29.51
N ARG A 23 25.85 5.85 28.36
CA ARG A 23 25.22 6.07 27.05
C ARG A 23 24.35 4.90 26.61
N LEU A 24 24.68 3.68 27.01
CA LEU A 24 23.87 2.48 26.75
C LEU A 24 22.59 2.52 27.58
N ASP A 25 22.69 2.87 28.85
CA ASP A 25 21.54 3.04 29.74
C ASP A 25 20.60 4.12 29.21
N GLU A 26 21.11 5.29 28.83
CA GLU A 26 20.31 6.35 28.18
C GLU A 26 19.60 5.87 26.90
N ARG A 27 20.21 4.96 26.13
CA ARG A 27 19.63 4.38 24.91
C ARG A 27 18.53 3.36 25.22
N LEU A 28 18.72 2.56 26.27
CA LEU A 28 17.79 1.50 26.70
C LEU A 28 16.63 2.03 27.55
N GLY A 29 16.78 3.23 28.12
CA GLY A 29 15.72 3.96 28.82
C GLY A 29 15.99 4.24 30.29
N GLY A 30 17.26 4.45 30.66
CA GLY A 30 17.72 4.71 32.02
C GLY A 30 18.34 3.47 32.68
N PRO A 31 19.05 3.67 33.81
CA PRO A 31 19.61 2.57 34.59
C PRO A 31 18.48 1.68 35.11
N ILE A 32 18.76 0.38 35.19
CA ILE A 32 17.79 -0.63 35.63
C ILE A 32 17.31 -0.36 37.07
N GLU A 33 18.20 0.20 37.91
CA GLU A 33 17.93 0.48 39.33
C GLU A 33 16.90 1.61 39.55
N GLU A 34 16.83 2.60 38.66
CA GLU A 34 15.88 3.72 38.79
C GLU A 34 14.50 3.40 38.20
N ARG A 35 14.41 2.32 37.43
CA ARG A 35 13.19 1.97 36.70
C ARG A 35 12.21 1.25 37.64
N PRO A 36 10.90 1.60 37.63
CA PRO A 36 9.94 0.93 38.49
C PRO A 36 9.80 -0.55 38.13
N ASP A 37 9.67 -1.40 39.14
CA ASP A 37 9.52 -2.86 39.00
C ASP A 37 8.39 -3.23 38.03
N ASP A 38 7.28 -2.50 38.04
CA ASP A 38 6.15 -2.69 37.12
C ASP A 38 6.52 -2.56 35.63
N ALA A 39 7.56 -1.78 35.32
CA ALA A 39 8.05 -1.59 33.95
C ALA A 39 9.14 -2.60 33.55
N ILE A 40 9.69 -3.33 34.52
CA ILE A 40 10.70 -4.38 34.33
C ILE A 40 10.02 -5.75 34.27
N PHE A 41 9.05 -5.98 35.16
CA PHE A 41 8.39 -7.25 35.36
C PHE A 41 6.93 -7.17 34.90
N ALA A 42 6.58 -7.99 33.91
CA ALA A 42 5.20 -8.24 33.53
C ALA A 42 4.85 -9.70 33.84
N VAL A 43 3.88 -9.91 34.72
CA VAL A 43 3.38 -11.25 35.03
C VAL A 43 2.34 -11.64 33.98
N ASP A 44 2.76 -12.41 32.98
CA ASP A 44 1.85 -12.92 31.96
C ASP A 44 1.00 -14.06 32.54
N LYS A 45 -0.25 -13.74 32.89
CA LYS A 45 -1.23 -14.70 33.42
C LYS A 45 -2.09 -15.33 32.33
N THR A 46 -1.85 -15.00 31.06
CA THR A 46 -2.68 -15.47 29.95
C THR A 46 -1.96 -16.52 29.12
N PRO A 47 -2.63 -17.62 28.72
CA PRO A 47 -2.04 -18.57 27.79
C PRO A 47 -1.79 -17.85 26.47
N THR A 48 -0.54 -17.82 26.04
CA THR A 48 -0.07 -17.07 24.87
C THR A 48 -0.88 -17.50 23.65
N PRO A 49 -1.80 -16.67 23.12
CA PRO A 49 -2.45 -17.02 21.86
C PRO A 49 -1.35 -17.05 20.81
N LEU A 50 -1.19 -18.17 20.11
CA LEU A 50 -0.31 -18.30 18.94
C LEU A 50 -0.43 -17.01 18.13
N ARG A 51 0.61 -16.17 18.15
CA ARG A 51 0.68 -14.91 17.42
C ARG A 51 0.39 -15.24 15.98
N SER A 52 -0.86 -15.08 15.55
CA SER A 52 -1.19 -15.17 14.14
C SER A 52 -0.43 -13.99 13.54
N LYS A 53 0.60 -14.30 12.75
CA LYS A 53 1.41 -13.32 12.02
C LYS A 53 0.57 -12.68 10.89
N THR A 54 -0.72 -12.44 11.12
CA THR A 54 -1.54 -11.65 10.23
C THR A 54 -1.10 -10.21 10.45
N SER A 55 -0.13 -9.78 9.64
CA SER A 55 0.19 -8.37 9.49
C SER A 55 -1.13 -7.62 9.36
N LYS A 56 -1.46 -6.76 10.33
CA LYS A 56 -2.70 -5.96 10.29
C LYS A 56 -2.82 -5.38 8.89
N VAL A 57 -3.78 -5.85 8.10
CA VAL A 57 -3.93 -5.44 6.71
C VAL A 57 -4.43 -4.01 6.76
N PHE A 58 -3.49 -3.06 6.70
CA PHE A 58 -3.83 -1.64 6.71
C PHE A 58 -4.76 -1.35 5.53
N THR A 59 -5.85 -0.64 5.80
CA THR A 59 -6.76 -0.22 4.73
C THR A 59 -6.00 0.66 3.74
N LYS A 60 -6.47 0.74 2.48
CA LYS A 60 -5.84 1.59 1.45
C LYS A 60 -5.73 3.06 1.92
N ARG A 61 -6.68 3.50 2.75
CA ARG A 61 -6.68 4.84 3.37
C ARG A 61 -5.58 5.00 4.41
N GLU A 62 -5.40 4.02 5.30
CA GLU A 62 -4.30 4.03 6.29
C GLU A 62 -2.93 3.98 5.64
N LYS A 63 -2.76 3.16 4.60
CA LYS A 63 -1.51 3.11 3.82
C LYS A 63 -1.17 4.46 3.19
N ARG A 64 -2.17 5.23 2.76
CA ARG A 64 -1.98 6.57 2.19
C ARG A 64 -1.58 7.63 3.22
N LEU A 65 -1.96 7.45 4.50
CA LEU A 65 -1.60 8.37 5.57
C LEU A 65 -0.19 8.11 6.13
N LYS A 66 0.36 6.92 5.91
CA LYS A 66 1.73 6.60 6.29
C LYS A 66 2.72 7.34 5.40
N LYS A 67 3.82 7.77 6.01
CA LYS A 67 4.99 8.27 5.28
C LYS A 67 5.56 7.16 4.41
N LEU A 68 6.13 7.54 3.27
CA LEU A 68 6.82 6.60 2.39
C LEU A 68 8.04 6.02 3.12
N THR A 69 8.37 4.76 2.82
CA THR A 69 9.52 4.05 3.41
C THR A 69 10.84 4.78 3.17
N CYS A 70 11.01 5.42 2.02
CA CYS A 70 12.20 6.23 1.71
C CYS A 70 12.41 7.40 2.68
N PHE A 71 11.35 7.92 3.30
CA PHE A 71 11.44 8.99 4.30
C PHE A 71 11.63 8.47 5.73
N GLN A 72 11.55 7.15 5.97
CA GLN A 72 11.74 6.57 7.29
C GLN A 72 13.17 6.81 7.81
N ASN A 73 14.15 6.86 6.91
CA ASN A 73 15.55 7.18 7.26
C ASN A 73 15.75 8.62 7.75
N LEU A 74 14.79 9.52 7.51
CA LEU A 74 14.81 10.89 8.00
C LEU A 74 14.15 11.03 9.38
N GLU A 75 13.51 9.97 9.89
CA GLU A 75 12.91 9.98 11.21
C GLU A 75 13.97 9.68 12.28
N LEU A 76 13.84 10.33 13.44
CA LEU A 76 14.71 10.08 14.59
C LEU A 76 14.45 8.66 15.11
N THR A 77 15.40 7.75 14.91
CA THR A 77 15.34 6.37 15.41
C THR A 77 15.86 6.22 16.84
N SER A 78 16.62 7.20 17.33
CA SER A 78 17.13 7.22 18.70
C SER A 78 16.04 7.64 19.69
N LYS A 79 15.91 6.90 20.80
CA LYS A 79 15.10 7.32 21.96
C LYS A 79 15.72 8.49 22.73
N VAL A 80 16.99 8.77 22.48
CA VAL A 80 17.71 9.90 23.07
C VAL A 80 17.15 11.21 22.48
N PRO A 81 16.74 12.18 23.32
CA PRO A 81 16.32 13.49 22.84
C PRO A 81 17.49 14.18 22.12
N ALA A 82 17.21 14.91 21.05
CA ALA A 82 18.25 15.64 20.33
C ALA A 82 18.93 16.65 21.28
N PRO A 83 20.27 16.71 21.35
CA PRO A 83 20.99 17.58 22.27
C PRO A 83 20.77 19.07 21.96
N ILE A 84 20.45 19.39 20.70
CA ILE A 84 20.10 20.73 20.26
C ILE A 84 18.65 20.66 19.79
N ILE A 85 17.75 21.22 20.59
CA ILE A 85 16.38 21.48 20.16
C ILE A 85 16.46 22.73 19.27
N PRO A 86 16.22 22.63 17.95
CA PRO A 86 16.25 23.81 17.09
C PRO A 86 15.27 24.85 17.65
N CYS A 87 15.71 26.11 17.72
CA CYS A 87 14.86 27.21 18.17
C CYS A 87 13.52 27.12 17.46
N ARG A 88 12.41 27.09 18.22
CA ARG A 88 11.06 26.84 17.71
C ARG A 88 10.78 27.75 16.51
N VAL A 89 10.92 27.20 15.31
CA VAL A 89 10.50 27.87 14.10
C VAL A 89 8.98 27.84 14.14
N ARG A 90 8.34 29.01 14.27
CA ARG A 90 6.87 29.10 14.23
C ARG A 90 6.35 28.30 13.04
N ASN A 91 5.39 27.43 13.30
CA ASN A 91 4.74 26.65 12.26
C ASN A 91 4.24 27.59 11.14
N PRO A 92 4.17 27.16 9.87
CA PRO A 92 3.68 28.00 8.78
C PRO A 92 2.32 28.66 9.06
N GLU A 93 1.47 28.00 9.86
CA GLU A 93 0.19 28.56 10.31
C GLU A 93 0.32 29.59 11.45
N GLU A 94 1.26 29.39 12.37
CA GLU A 94 1.56 30.33 13.47
C GLU A 94 2.26 31.61 12.98
N ARG A 95 2.87 31.56 11.79
CA ARG A 95 3.43 32.74 11.11
C ARG A 95 2.36 33.67 10.55
N LYS A 96 1.15 33.17 10.33
CA LYS A 96 0.05 33.97 9.78
C LYS A 96 -0.59 34.84 10.88
N PRO A 97 -1.07 36.04 10.56
CA PRO A 97 -1.83 36.84 11.52
C PRO A 97 -3.12 36.11 11.92
N ALA A 98 -3.56 36.32 13.17
CA ALA A 98 -4.69 35.61 13.76
C ALA A 98 -5.98 35.71 12.92
N PHE A 99 -6.25 36.87 12.32
CA PHE A 99 -7.39 37.08 11.44
C PHE A 99 -7.39 36.13 10.22
N VAL A 100 -6.25 35.98 9.55
CA VAL A 100 -6.11 35.11 8.37
C VAL A 100 -6.28 33.65 8.78
N ARG A 101 -5.70 33.25 9.92
CA ARG A 101 -5.85 31.90 10.47
C ARG A 101 -7.31 31.58 10.79
N ASN A 102 -8.01 32.47 11.48
CA ASN A 102 -9.41 32.29 11.85
C ASN A 102 -10.32 32.20 10.62
N LYS A 103 -10.10 33.06 9.61
CA LYS A 103 -10.82 33.02 8.34
C LYS A 103 -10.60 31.70 7.58
N GLN A 104 -9.36 31.20 7.59
CA GLN A 104 -9.02 29.91 6.99
C GLN A 104 -9.69 28.74 7.73
N GLN A 105 -9.68 28.75 9.06
CA GLN A 105 -10.37 27.75 9.89
C GLN A 105 -11.88 27.74 9.64
N GLN A 106 -12.52 28.91 9.61
CA GLN A 106 -13.95 29.03 9.29
C GLN A 106 -14.27 28.49 7.89
N ARG A 107 -13.43 28.79 6.89
CA ARG A 107 -13.60 28.26 5.53
C ARG A 107 -13.46 26.73 5.49
N CYS A 108 -12.45 26.18 6.15
CA CYS A 108 -12.26 24.73 6.26
C CYS A 108 -13.44 24.05 6.97
N ALA A 109 -13.92 24.63 8.08
CA ALA A 109 -15.08 24.12 8.81
C ALA A 109 -16.34 24.10 7.92
N ARG A 110 -16.58 25.17 7.16
CA ARG A 110 -17.71 25.26 6.22
C ARG A 110 -17.63 24.19 5.12
N HIS A 111 -16.44 23.96 4.56
CA HIS A 111 -16.22 22.89 3.58
C HIS A 111 -16.42 21.49 4.17
N LEU A 112 -16.01 21.26 5.42
CA LEU A 112 -16.22 19.98 6.09
C LEU A 112 -17.71 19.71 6.34
N GLN A 113 -18.48 20.73 6.76
CA GLN A 113 -19.92 20.63 6.94
C GLN A 113 -20.62 20.31 5.60
N GLN A 114 -20.29 21.04 4.54
CA GLN A 114 -20.81 20.78 3.19
C GLN A 114 -20.46 19.36 2.72
N ALA A 115 -19.20 18.94 2.86
CA ALA A 115 -18.77 17.60 2.46
C ALA A 115 -19.48 16.49 3.24
N ALA A 116 -19.84 16.72 4.51
CA ALA A 116 -20.63 15.76 5.30
C ALA A 116 -22.06 15.64 4.77
N ILE A 117 -22.69 16.77 4.41
CA ILE A 117 -24.02 16.81 3.79
C ILE A 117 -23.99 16.11 2.42
N ASP A 118 -23.01 16.44 1.57
CA ASP A 118 -22.85 15.84 0.24
C ASP A 118 -22.63 14.32 0.33
N ARG A 119 -21.84 13.86 1.32
CA ARG A 119 -21.68 12.43 1.59
C ARG A 119 -23.02 11.76 1.93
N ARG A 120 -23.83 12.36 2.80
CA ARG A 120 -25.17 11.84 3.14
C ARG A 120 -26.09 11.79 1.93
N ILE A 121 -26.12 12.86 1.13
CA ILE A 121 -26.91 12.93 -0.11
C ILE A 121 -26.45 11.85 -1.11
N SER A 122 -25.14 11.70 -1.30
CA SER A 122 -24.58 10.69 -2.21
C SER A 122 -24.88 9.26 -1.76
N ALA A 123 -24.83 8.97 -0.46
CA ALA A 123 -25.20 7.68 0.09
C ALA A 123 -26.69 7.39 -0.13
N ALA A 124 -27.56 8.37 0.12
CA ALA A 124 -28.99 8.24 -0.12
C ALA A 124 -29.32 8.01 -1.62
N ARG A 125 -28.61 8.69 -2.54
CA ARG A 125 -28.74 8.46 -3.99
C ARG A 125 -28.35 7.04 -4.38
N LYS A 126 -27.21 6.54 -3.88
CA LYS A 126 -26.77 5.16 -4.14
C LYS A 126 -27.75 4.11 -3.66
N VAL A 127 -28.35 4.31 -2.48
CA VAL A 127 -29.39 3.40 -1.96
C VAL A 127 -30.63 3.43 -2.84
N LYS A 128 -31.09 4.61 -3.28
CA LYS A 128 -32.23 4.73 -4.21
C LYS A 128 -31.95 4.07 -5.57
N GLU A 129 -30.75 4.25 -6.12
CA GLU A 129 -30.34 3.60 -7.38
C GLU A 129 -30.32 2.08 -7.24
N ALA A 130 -29.76 1.53 -6.14
CA ALA A 130 -29.74 0.09 -5.89
C ALA A 130 -31.13 -0.54 -5.74
N VAL A 131 -32.11 0.22 -5.23
CA VAL A 131 -33.51 -0.23 -5.13
C VAL A 131 -34.23 -0.13 -6.50
N ASN A 132 -33.80 0.78 -7.37
CA ASN A 132 -34.40 0.98 -8.70
C ASN A 132 -33.83 0.08 -9.80
N THR A 133 -32.74 -0.67 -9.56
CA THR A 133 -32.11 -1.55 -10.57
C THR A 133 -32.80 -2.91 -10.78
N PHE A 134 -33.95 -3.17 -10.15
CA PHE A 134 -34.70 -4.43 -10.30
C PHE A 134 -36.16 -4.21 -10.75
N LYS A 135 -36.39 -3.31 -11.70
CA LYS A 135 -37.57 -3.40 -12.57
C LYS A 135 -37.09 -3.77 -13.97
N LEU A 136 -36.72 -5.04 -14.13
CA LEU A 136 -36.49 -5.63 -15.44
C LEU A 136 -37.82 -5.58 -16.22
N PRO A 137 -37.91 -4.83 -17.31
CA PRO A 137 -38.98 -5.03 -18.28
C PRO A 137 -38.62 -6.31 -19.03
N ASP A 138 -39.36 -7.38 -18.75
CA ASP A 138 -39.24 -8.71 -19.33
C ASP A 138 -37.87 -9.39 -19.18
N PHE A 139 -37.90 -10.67 -18.80
CA PHE A 139 -36.72 -11.47 -18.53
C PHE A 139 -36.00 -11.77 -19.86
N TYR A 140 -35.02 -10.93 -20.24
CA TYR A 140 -34.18 -11.18 -21.42
C TYR A 140 -33.29 -12.41 -21.15
N ASP A 141 -33.53 -13.49 -21.89
CA ASP A 141 -32.77 -14.73 -21.77
C ASP A 141 -31.37 -14.55 -22.37
N LEU A 142 -30.37 -14.50 -21.48
CA LEU A 142 -28.95 -14.30 -21.82
C LEU A 142 -28.33 -15.47 -22.60
N TRP A 143 -28.99 -16.63 -22.62
CA TRP A 143 -28.51 -17.85 -23.29
C TRP A 143 -29.21 -18.13 -24.61
N GLU A 144 -30.15 -17.26 -25.00
CA GLU A 144 -30.68 -17.29 -26.35
C GLU A 144 -29.52 -16.90 -27.28
N ASN A 145 -28.99 -17.88 -28.03
CA ASN A 145 -27.89 -17.70 -28.97
C ASN A 145 -28.36 -16.88 -30.18
N LYS A 146 -28.69 -15.62 -29.94
CA LYS A 146 -28.77 -14.62 -30.98
C LYS A 146 -27.34 -14.21 -31.28
N GLU A 147 -26.92 -14.41 -32.52
CA GLU A 147 -25.67 -13.85 -33.02
C GLU A 147 -25.81 -12.32 -32.94
N ILE A 148 -25.39 -11.75 -31.80
CA ILE A 148 -25.36 -10.30 -31.63
C ILE A 148 -24.19 -9.82 -32.48
N ASP A 149 -24.50 -9.30 -33.66
CA ASP A 149 -23.58 -8.53 -34.47
C ASP A 149 -23.07 -7.34 -33.65
N LYS A 150 -21.89 -7.51 -33.02
CA LYS A 150 -21.25 -6.51 -32.16
C LYS A 150 -20.91 -5.19 -32.87
N THR A 151 -21.18 -5.11 -34.17
CA THR A 151 -20.93 -3.97 -35.04
C THR A 151 -22.04 -2.93 -35.02
N GLU A 152 -23.24 -3.26 -34.56
CA GLU A 152 -24.36 -2.31 -34.54
C GLU A 152 -24.66 -1.90 -33.10
N LEU A 153 -24.02 -0.81 -32.66
CA LEU A 153 -24.55 -0.04 -31.54
C LEU A 153 -25.91 0.50 -31.98
N ASP A 154 -26.94 0.26 -31.16
CA ASP A 154 -28.28 0.83 -31.36
C ASP A 154 -28.15 2.32 -31.75
N GLU A 155 -28.58 2.71 -32.96
CA GLU A 155 -28.39 4.07 -33.49
C GLU A 155 -28.96 5.13 -32.52
N ASN A 156 -30.00 4.76 -31.78
CA ASN A 156 -30.64 5.57 -30.77
C ASN A 156 -29.72 5.85 -29.57
N LEU A 157 -28.91 4.87 -29.17
CA LEU A 157 -27.93 5.01 -28.09
C LEU A 157 -26.79 5.94 -28.52
N GLU A 158 -26.32 5.84 -29.76
CA GLU A 158 -25.30 6.74 -30.29
C GLU A 158 -25.77 8.20 -30.33
N ARG A 159 -27.00 8.43 -30.82
CA ARG A 159 -27.63 9.76 -30.82
C ARG A 159 -27.76 10.32 -29.40
N TYR A 160 -28.24 9.51 -28.46
CA TYR A 160 -28.39 9.92 -27.06
C TYR A 160 -27.04 10.29 -26.41
N ILE A 161 -25.99 9.50 -26.65
CA ILE A 161 -24.65 9.79 -26.13
C ILE A 161 -24.13 11.11 -26.71
N LYS A 162 -24.33 11.34 -28.00
CA LYS A 162 -23.87 12.55 -28.71
C LYS A 162 -24.60 13.81 -28.25
N ASP A 163 -25.91 13.76 -28.13
CA ASP A 163 -26.75 14.95 -27.89
C ASP A 163 -26.83 15.31 -26.41
N TYR A 164 -27.02 14.31 -25.53
CA TYR A 164 -27.27 14.53 -24.10
C TYR A 164 -26.03 14.38 -23.25
N THR A 165 -25.34 13.24 -23.33
CA THR A 165 -24.24 12.97 -22.40
C THR A 165 -22.97 13.73 -22.75
N ARG A 166 -22.75 14.02 -24.05
CA ARG A 166 -21.54 14.65 -24.63
C ARG A 166 -20.21 13.99 -24.22
N LYS A 167 -20.28 12.85 -23.55
CA LYS A 167 -19.12 12.09 -23.07
C LYS A 167 -18.74 11.14 -24.19
N ARG A 168 -17.65 11.46 -24.87
CA ARG A 168 -17.05 10.56 -25.85
C ARG A 168 -16.29 9.47 -25.10
N GLN A 169 -16.28 8.25 -25.65
CA GLN A 169 -15.35 7.23 -25.19
C GLN A 169 -13.92 7.77 -25.35
N PRO A 170 -13.04 7.57 -24.36
CA PRO A 170 -11.67 8.07 -24.44
C PRO A 170 -10.97 7.45 -25.66
N SER A 171 -10.16 8.26 -26.36
CA SER A 171 -9.37 7.76 -27.50
C SER A 171 -8.43 6.66 -27.04
N ILE A 172 -8.61 5.46 -27.59
CA ILE A 172 -7.81 4.30 -27.26
C ILE A 172 -6.59 4.27 -28.19
N PRO A 173 -5.34 4.26 -27.66
CA PRO A 173 -4.17 4.14 -28.51
C PRO A 173 -4.20 2.84 -29.33
N PRO A 174 -3.76 2.87 -30.61
CA PRO A 174 -3.85 1.70 -31.50
C PRO A 174 -3.05 0.50 -30.98
N ARG A 175 -1.98 0.75 -30.21
CA ARG A 175 -1.15 -0.30 -29.59
C ARG A 175 -1.84 -1.07 -28.46
N ARG A 176 -2.97 -0.62 -27.92
CA ARG A 176 -3.64 -1.29 -26.78
C ARG A 176 -4.06 -2.72 -27.10
N TYR A 177 -4.50 -2.96 -28.34
CA TYR A 177 -4.99 -4.27 -28.79
C TYR A 177 -3.93 -5.08 -29.55
N GLN A 178 -2.74 -4.50 -29.75
CA GLN A 178 -1.62 -5.22 -30.34
C GLN A 178 -1.04 -6.16 -29.29
N LYS A 179 -1.01 -7.46 -29.59
CA LYS A 179 -0.34 -8.45 -28.73
C LYS A 179 1.16 -8.16 -28.74
N ALA A 180 1.80 -8.18 -27.57
CA ALA A 180 3.21 -7.84 -27.43
C ALA A 180 4.15 -8.86 -28.08
N SER A 181 3.74 -10.13 -28.11
CA SER A 181 4.47 -11.24 -28.72
C SER A 181 3.54 -12.03 -29.65
N LEU A 182 4.13 -12.62 -30.70
CA LEU A 182 3.46 -13.62 -31.54
C LEU A 182 3.44 -15.00 -30.87
N LEU A 183 4.35 -15.22 -29.92
CA LEU A 183 4.45 -16.47 -29.18
C LEU A 183 3.28 -16.64 -28.21
N PRO A 184 2.80 -17.88 -28.01
CA PRO A 184 1.81 -18.16 -26.98
C PRO A 184 2.37 -17.81 -25.58
N PRO A 185 1.50 -17.50 -24.60
CA PRO A 185 1.95 -17.13 -23.25
C PRO A 185 2.74 -18.23 -22.52
N VAL A 186 2.51 -19.49 -22.88
CA VAL A 186 3.16 -20.67 -22.30
C VAL A 186 3.45 -21.63 -23.44
N GLU A 187 4.71 -22.05 -23.56
CA GLU A 187 5.10 -23.17 -24.41
C GLU A 187 4.68 -24.47 -23.71
N VAL A 188 3.81 -25.24 -24.35
CA VAL A 188 3.35 -26.52 -23.80
C VAL A 188 4.39 -27.59 -24.17
N PRO A 189 5.02 -28.27 -23.19
CA PRO A 189 5.98 -29.33 -23.49
C PRO A 189 5.27 -30.54 -24.11
N HIS A 190 6.02 -31.35 -24.87
CA HIS A 190 5.50 -32.60 -25.42
C HIS A 190 4.99 -33.52 -24.29
N PRO A 191 3.80 -34.16 -24.40
CA PRO A 191 3.22 -34.97 -23.33
C PRO A 191 4.13 -36.14 -22.88
N GLY A 192 4.93 -36.67 -23.82
CA GLY A 192 5.94 -37.69 -23.57
C GLY A 192 7.07 -37.28 -22.60
N ALA A 193 7.23 -35.99 -22.30
CA ALA A 193 8.26 -35.48 -21.36
C ALA A 193 7.82 -35.55 -19.89
N SER A 194 6.61 -36.03 -19.61
CA SER A 194 6.13 -36.24 -18.25
C SER A 194 6.87 -37.41 -17.57
N TYR A 195 6.85 -37.46 -16.23
CA TYR A 195 7.52 -38.52 -15.46
C TYR A 195 6.89 -39.91 -15.69
N ASN A 196 5.61 -39.96 -16.03
CA ASN A 196 4.88 -41.19 -16.34
C ASN A 196 4.02 -40.98 -17.60
N PRO A 197 4.64 -40.93 -18.79
CA PRO A 197 3.93 -40.68 -20.04
C PRO A 197 3.17 -41.93 -20.50
N ALA A 198 2.13 -41.73 -21.31
CA ALA A 198 1.58 -42.84 -22.07
C ALA A 198 2.64 -43.39 -23.05
N TYR A 199 2.57 -44.69 -23.35
CA TYR A 199 3.55 -45.35 -24.21
C TYR A 199 3.67 -44.64 -25.57
N ASP A 200 2.53 -44.33 -26.19
CA ASP A 200 2.48 -43.69 -27.51
C ASP A 200 3.11 -42.28 -27.49
N ASP A 201 2.83 -41.49 -26.44
CA ASP A 201 3.37 -40.14 -26.27
C ASP A 201 4.89 -40.15 -26.05
N HIS A 202 5.43 -41.16 -25.37
CA HIS A 202 6.87 -41.32 -25.18
C HIS A 202 7.57 -41.70 -26.48
N GLN A 203 7.01 -42.64 -27.26
CA GLN A 203 7.56 -43.03 -28.55
C GLN A 203 7.53 -41.87 -29.55
N ALA A 204 6.44 -41.09 -29.58
CA ALA A 204 6.33 -39.89 -30.40
C ALA A 204 7.38 -38.82 -30.05
N LEU A 205 7.73 -38.70 -28.76
CA LEU A 205 8.80 -37.80 -28.33
C LEU A 205 10.16 -38.27 -28.85
N LEU A 206 10.45 -39.57 -28.72
CA LEU A 206 11.71 -40.14 -29.18
C LEU A 206 11.86 -40.04 -30.70
N SER A 207 10.80 -40.27 -31.46
CA SER A 207 10.84 -40.09 -32.92
C SER A 207 11.07 -38.63 -33.30
N ALA A 208 10.39 -37.69 -32.65
CA ALA A 208 10.60 -36.26 -32.90
C ALA A 208 12.02 -35.80 -32.53
N ALA A 209 12.63 -36.36 -31.49
CA ALA A 209 14.01 -36.08 -31.12
C ALA A 209 14.99 -36.60 -32.19
N LEU A 210 14.76 -37.82 -32.71
CA LEU A 210 15.58 -38.42 -33.76
C LEU A 210 15.51 -37.64 -35.06
N GLU A 211 14.35 -37.10 -35.43
CA GLU A 211 14.18 -36.28 -36.64
C GLU A 211 14.91 -34.93 -36.60
N VAL A 212 15.19 -34.41 -35.40
CA VAL A 212 15.88 -33.13 -35.19
C VAL A 212 17.41 -33.29 -35.16
N GLU A 213 17.90 -34.48 -34.77
CA GLU A 213 19.33 -34.85 -34.80
C GLU A 213 19.83 -35.20 -36.22
#